data_AF-A0A962WY07-F1
#
_entry.id   AF-A0A962WY07-F1
#
_cell.length_a   1.000
_cell.length_b   1.000
_cell.length_c   1.000
_cell.angle_alpha   90.00
_cell.angle_beta   90.00
_cell.angle_gamma   90.00
#
_symmetry.space_group_name_H-M   'P 1'
#
loop_
_entity.id
_entity.type
_entity.pdbx_description
1 polymer ?
#
loop_
_entity_poly.entity_id
_entity_poly.type
_entity_poly.pdbx_seq_one_letter_code
_entity_poly.pdbx_strand_id
1 'polypeptide(L)' 'MSDRVAIAKKLIEMQKKFIAYEQANGLDPKDYYTPAEGHELHGYTESYNAEAMKLLELAHSEKGSRR' A
#
# COMPACT_ATOMS: atom_id res chain seq x y z
N MET A 1 12.68 13.98 -9.00
CA MET A 1 11.32 13.37 -9.10
C MET A 1 10.42 14.12 -8.14
N SER A 2 9.15 14.39 -8.49
CA SER A 2 8.21 14.93 -7.49
C SER A 2 7.88 13.85 -6.47
N ASP A 3 7.61 14.25 -5.22
CA ASP A 3 7.27 13.34 -4.12
C ASP A 3 6.07 12.45 -4.48
N ARG A 4 5.12 12.98 -5.27
CA ARG A 4 3.97 12.24 -5.80
C ARG A 4 4.39 11.01 -6.61
N VAL A 5 5.36 11.19 -7.51
CA VAL A 5 5.84 10.12 -8.39
C VAL A 5 6.61 9.09 -7.58
N ALA A 6 7.35 9.51 -6.55
CA ALA A 6 8.05 8.60 -5.66
C ALA A 6 7.08 7.72 -4.85
N ILE A 7 6.04 8.31 -4.26
CA ILE A 7 5.01 7.58 -3.50
C ILE A 7 4.22 6.64 -4.44
N ALA A 8 3.83 7.10 -5.63
CA ALA A 8 3.14 6.27 -6.60
C ALA A 8 3.98 5.04 -7.02
N LYS A 9 5.29 5.23 -7.23
CA LYS A 9 6.22 4.10 -7.50
C LYS A 9 6.27 3.12 -6.33
N LYS A 10 6.39 3.62 -5.09
CA LYS A 10 6.38 2.78 -3.88
C LYS A 10 5.10 1.95 -3.77
N LEU A 11 3.94 2.55 -4.01
CA LEU A 11 2.66 1.84 -3.98
C LEU A 11 2.57 0.75 -5.06
N ILE A 12 3.07 1.01 -6.27
CA ILE A 12 3.13 0.01 -7.34
C ILE A 12 4.07 -1.14 -6.97
N GLU A 13 5.24 -0.84 -6.39
CA GLU A 13 6.17 -1.87 -5.93
C GLU A 13 5.58 -2.73 -4.81
N MET A 14 4.86 -2.11 -3.87
CA MET A 14 4.11 -2.84 -2.85
C MET A 14 3.07 -3.76 -3.50
N GLN A 15 2.19 -3.24 -4.36
CA GLN A 15 1.19 -4.06 -5.07
C GLN A 15 1.82 -5.26 -5.80
N LYS A 16 2.95 -5.05 -6.49
CA LYS A 16 3.67 -6.15 -7.16
C LYS A 16 4.16 -7.21 -6.18
N LYS A 17 4.69 -6.81 -5.02
CA LYS A 17 5.10 -7.75 -3.97
C LYS A 17 3.91 -8.54 -3.44
N PHE A 18 2.77 -7.90 -3.22
CA PHE A 18 1.56 -8.58 -2.78
C PHE A 18 1.05 -9.59 -3.82
N ILE A 19 1.00 -9.21 -5.09
CA ILE A 19 0.59 -10.11 -6.18
C ILE A 19 1.54 -11.31 -6.27
N ALA A 20 2.85 -11.08 -6.16
CA ALA A 20 3.83 -12.17 -6.15
C ALA A 20 3.64 -13.12 -4.96
N TYR A 21 3.35 -12.57 -3.78
CA TYR A 21 3.01 -13.36 -2.58
C TYR A 21 1.75 -14.19 -2.79
N GLU A 22 0.66 -13.58 -3.28
CA GLU A 22 -0.61 -14.25 -3.57
C GLU A 22 -0.42 -15.38 -4.60
N GLN A 23 0.34 -15.12 -5.66
CA GLN A 23 0.62 -16.14 -6.69
C GLN A 23 1.45 -17.31 -6.15
N ALA A 24 2.36 -17.06 -5.21
CA ALA A 24 3.25 -18.08 -4.67
C ALA A 24 2.59 -18.92 -3.56
N ASN A 25 1.83 -18.28 -2.67
CA ASN A 25 1.32 -18.89 -1.45
C ASN A 25 -0.20 -19.14 -1.47
N GLY A 26 -0.91 -18.52 -2.42
CA GLY A 26 -2.35 -18.30 -2.29
C GLY A 26 -2.65 -17.19 -1.28
N LEU A 27 -3.91 -16.75 -1.22
CA LEU A 27 -4.36 -15.77 -0.24
C LEU A 27 -5.59 -16.33 0.49
N ASP A 28 -5.43 -16.68 1.76
CA ASP A 28 -6.58 -16.86 2.64
C ASP A 28 -7.06 -15.46 3.08
N PRO A 29 -8.36 -15.14 2.95
CA PRO A 29 -8.90 -13.89 3.47
C PRO A 29 -8.52 -13.61 4.94
N LYS A 30 -8.38 -14.65 5.77
CA LYS A 30 -7.94 -14.49 7.18
C LYS A 30 -6.53 -13.93 7.30
N ASP A 31 -5.63 -14.32 6.40
CA ASP A 31 -4.24 -13.85 6.39
C ASP A 31 -4.14 -12.39 5.92
N TYR A 32 -5.14 -11.91 5.18
CA TYR A 32 -5.26 -10.52 4.75
C TYR A 32 -5.92 -9.62 5.80
N TYR A 33 -7.02 -10.08 6.41
CA TYR A 33 -7.81 -9.25 7.36
C TYR A 33 -7.36 -9.38 8.81
N THR A 34 -6.78 -10.52 9.18
CA THR A 34 -6.34 -10.85 10.55
C THR A 34 -5.02 -11.62 10.54
N PRO A 35 -3.94 -11.05 9.96
CA PRO A 35 -2.65 -11.72 9.92
C PRO A 35 -2.12 -12.01 11.33
N ALA A 36 -1.71 -13.25 11.58
CA ALA A 36 -1.02 -13.61 12.81
C ALA A 36 0.28 -12.78 12.99
N GLU A 37 0.74 -12.59 14.22
CA GLU A 37 2.06 -12.00 14.46
C GLU A 37 3.14 -12.84 13.78
N GLY A 38 3.97 -12.18 12.95
CA GLY A 38 5.00 -12.83 12.14
C GLY A 38 4.54 -13.25 10.73
N HIS A 39 3.27 -13.06 10.37
CA HIS A 39 2.79 -13.28 9.01
C HIS A 39 3.36 -12.22 8.04
N GLU A 40 3.65 -12.59 6.79
CA GLU A 40 4.23 -11.67 5.79
C GLU A 40 3.32 -10.47 5.46
N LEU A 41 2.01 -10.61 5.66
CA LEU A 41 1.02 -9.54 5.50
C LEU A 41 0.75 -8.74 6.79
N HIS A 42 1.39 -9.08 7.91
CA HIS A 42 1.22 -8.34 9.15
C HIS A 42 1.70 -6.90 9.01
N GLY A 43 0.83 -5.92 9.27
CA GLY A 43 1.15 -4.49 9.11
C GLY A 43 1.18 -4.01 7.66
N TYR A 44 0.97 -4.91 6.68
CA TYR A 44 1.13 -4.60 5.26
C TYR A 44 0.02 -3.68 4.75
N THR A 45 -1.23 -3.97 5.13
CA THR A 45 -2.40 -3.19 4.71
C THR A 45 -2.38 -1.79 5.33
N GLU A 46 -1.97 -1.67 6.59
CA GLU A 46 -1.79 -0.39 7.28
C GLU A 46 -0.70 0.45 6.61
N SER A 47 0.44 -0.16 6.29
CA SER A 47 1.56 0.51 5.61
C SER A 47 1.17 0.98 4.22
N TYR A 48 0.46 0.14 3.46
CA TYR A 48 -0.03 0.50 2.14
C TYR A 48 -1.02 1.67 2.21
N ASN A 49 -1.98 1.60 3.14
CA ASN A 49 -2.99 2.65 3.33
C ASN A 49 -2.35 3.98 3.75
N ALA A 50 -1.35 3.96 4.63
CA ALA A 50 -0.63 5.16 5.05
C ALA A 50 0.05 5.87 3.85
N GLU A 51 0.70 5.12 2.97
CA GLU A 51 1.32 5.69 1.75
C GLU A 51 0.28 6.15 0.73
N ALA A 52 -0.85 5.45 0.59
CA ALA A 52 -1.94 5.85 -0.29
C ALA A 52 -2.59 7.16 0.18
N MET A 53 -2.77 7.33 1.49
CA MET A 53 -3.29 8.57 2.08
C MET A 53 -2.34 9.75 1.86
N LYS A 54 -1.02 9.55 2.01
CA LYS A 54 -0.04 10.60 1.67
C LYS A 54 -0.11 10.99 0.19
N LEU A 55 -0.25 10.02 -0.71
CA LEU A 55 -0.39 10.29 -2.14
C LEU A 55 -1.62 11.14 -2.44
N LEU A 56 -2.74 10.80 -1.78
CA LEU A 56 -4.01 11.52 -1.91
C LEU A 56 -3.89 12.95 -1.38
N GLU A 57 -3.30 13.16 -0.20
CA GLU A 57 -3.04 14.50 0.35
C GLU A 57 -2.16 15.34 -0.59
N LEU A 58 -1.12 14.75 -1.16
CA LEU A 58 -0.25 15.46 -2.10
C LEU A 58 -1.00 15.86 -3.37
N ALA A 59 -1.85 14.97 -3.90
CA ALA A 59 -2.68 15.26 -5.07
C ALA A 59 -3.70 16.39 -4.78
N HIS A 60 -4.29 16.40 -3.58
CA HIS A 60 -5.16 17.47 -3.10
C HIS A 60 -4.43 18.82 -2.98
N SER A 61 -3.24 18.80 -2.37
CA SER A 61 -2.39 19.98 -2.20
C SER A 61 -1.95 20.57 -3.55
N GLU A 62 -1.54 19.73 -4.50
CA GLU A 62 -1.14 20.17 -5.86
C GLU A 62 -2.30 20.83 -6.62
N LYS A 63 -3.54 20.34 -6.41
CA LYS A 63 -4.74 20.86 -7.07
C LYS A 63 -5.36 22.07 -6.35
N GLY A 64 -4.79 22.49 -5.22
CA GLY A 64 -5.32 23.58 -4.38
C GLY A 64 -6.65 23.27 -3.68
N SER A 65 -7.05 22.00 -3.62
CA SER A 65 -8.31 21.55 -3.00
C SER A 65 -7.96 20.84 -1.70
N ARG A 66 -8.34 21.42 -0.55
CA ARG A 66 -8.29 20.73 0.73
C ARG A 66 -9.47 19.75 0.85
N ARG A 67 -9.24 18.65 1.55
CA ARG A 67 -10.24 17.62 1.87
C ARG A 67 -11.33 18.17 2.78
#